data_AF-A0A430KYR5-F1
#
_entry.id   AF-A0A430KYR5-F1
#
_cell.length_a   1.000
_cell.length_b   1.000
_cell.length_c   1.000
_cell.angle_alpha   90.00
_cell.angle_beta   90.00
_cell.angle_gamma   90.00
#
_symmetry.space_group_name_H-M   'P 1'
#
loop_
_entity.id
_entity.type
_entity.pdbx_description
1 polymer ?
#
loop_
_entity_poly.entity_id
_entity_poly.type
_entity_poly.pdbx_seq_one_letter_code
_entity_poly.pdbx_strand_id
1 'polypeptide(L)'
;MTHHDQSLASEEAFRLNPSIRQEIIARELSCLVRDEYLEDIMQHREYMEHQTLPDTAFIDKQPEIQWSMRSSLMDFLVKVHATFELLPETLFLAVNLLDRYCSKRYVNRIQYPLLGCTALLISAKYNDEKRRIPKIHQLKAMC
;
A
#
# COMPACT_ATOMS: atom_id res chain seq x y z
N MET A 1 -34.20 -5.57 21.42
CA MET A 1 -34.55 -6.08 20.07
C MET A 1 -33.38 -6.76 19.36
N THR A 2 -32.12 -6.54 19.77
CA THR A 2 -30.91 -7.09 19.12
C THR A 2 -30.56 -8.55 19.45
N HIS A 3 -30.94 -9.07 20.63
CA HIS A 3 -30.61 -10.45 21.02
C HIS A 3 -31.49 -11.52 20.37
N HIS A 4 -32.70 -11.17 19.93
CA HIS A 4 -33.61 -12.12 19.26
C HIS A 4 -33.21 -12.34 17.79
N ASP A 5 -32.76 -11.27 17.12
CA ASP A 5 -32.25 -11.34 15.74
C ASP A 5 -30.94 -12.13 15.63
N GLN A 6 -30.06 -12.05 16.64
CA GLN A 6 -28.84 -12.86 16.69
C GLN A 6 -29.14 -14.36 16.88
N SER A 7 -30.21 -14.71 17.62
CA SER A 7 -30.64 -16.09 17.85
C SER A 7 -31.18 -16.74 16.57
N LEU A 8 -32.02 -16.03 15.81
CA LEU A 8 -32.62 -16.54 14.56
C LEU A 8 -31.57 -16.72 13.45
N ALA A 9 -30.64 -15.77 13.30
CA ALA A 9 -29.54 -15.88 12.35
C ALA A 9 -28.62 -17.09 12.62
N SER A 10 -28.44 -17.45 13.90
CA SER A 10 -27.60 -18.58 14.31
C SER A 10 -28.22 -19.96 14.00
N GLU A 11 -29.56 -20.09 14.03
CA GLU A 11 -30.27 -21.33 13.68
C GLU A 11 -30.33 -21.56 12.17
N GLU A 12 -30.54 -20.51 11.37
CA GLU A 12 -30.49 -20.58 9.91
C GLU A 12 -29.09 -20.93 9.40
N ALA A 13 -28.04 -20.43 10.07
CA ALA A 13 -26.66 -20.73 9.75
C ALA A 13 -26.28 -22.21 9.92
N PHE A 14 -26.98 -22.95 10.79
CA PHE A 14 -26.74 -24.39 10.97
C PHE A 14 -27.27 -25.23 9.80
N ARG A 15 -28.24 -24.70 9.03
CA ARG A 15 -28.81 -25.35 7.85
C ARG A 15 -28.02 -25.08 6.57
N LEU A 16 -27.03 -24.17 6.63
CA LEU A 16 -26.18 -23.83 5.49
C LEU A 16 -25.11 -24.90 5.24
N ASN A 17 -24.64 -24.99 4.00
CA ASN A 17 -23.50 -25.84 3.66
C ASN A 17 -22.29 -25.46 4.54
N PRO A 18 -21.50 -26.45 5.03
CA PRO A 18 -20.33 -26.22 5.89
C PRO A 18 -19.40 -25.09 5.43
N SER A 19 -19.17 -24.93 4.13
CA SER A 19 -18.30 -23.87 3.59
C SER A 19 -18.86 -22.47 3.84
N ILE A 20 -20.18 -22.29 3.69
CA ILE A 20 -20.85 -21.00 3.91
C ILE A 20 -20.84 -20.67 5.40
N ARG A 21 -21.12 -21.67 6.25
CA ARG A 21 -21.06 -21.50 7.70
C ARG A 21 -19.66 -21.11 8.18
N GLN A 22 -18.62 -21.74 7.62
CA GLN A 22 -17.23 -21.38 7.90
C GLN A 22 -16.91 -19.94 7.51
N GLU A 23 -17.38 -19.47 6.34
CA GLU A 23 -17.17 -18.10 5.89
C GLU A 23 -17.87 -17.07 6.78
N ILE A 24 -19.10 -17.34 7.21
CA ILE A 24 -19.84 -16.48 8.15
C ILE A 24 -19.10 -16.36 9.48
N ILE A 25 -18.70 -17.49 10.07
CA ILE A 25 -17.95 -17.50 11.33
C ILE A 25 -16.62 -16.76 11.17
N ALA A 26 -15.89 -16.98 10.07
CA ALA A 26 -14.63 -16.28 9.82
C ALA A 26 -14.83 -14.76 9.71
N ARG A 27 -15.91 -14.31 9.06
CA ARG A 27 -16.26 -12.89 8.95
C ARG A 27 -16.64 -12.28 10.30
N GLU A 28 -17.45 -12.98 11.09
CA GLU A 28 -17.83 -12.53 12.44
C GLU A 28 -16.61 -12.40 13.35
N LEU A 29 -15.74 -13.42 13.39
CA LEU A 29 -14.48 -13.37 14.13
C LEU A 29 -13.59 -12.22 13.65
N SER A 30 -13.49 -12.01 12.34
CA SER A 30 -12.73 -10.88 11.76
C SER A 30 -13.28 -9.52 12.21
N CYS A 31 -14.60 -9.37 12.29
CA CYS A 31 -15.22 -8.15 12.83
C CYS A 31 -14.90 -7.95 14.31
N LEU A 32 -15.01 -8.99 15.13
CA LEU A 32 -14.73 -8.90 16.57
C LEU A 32 -13.27 -8.51 16.84
N VAL A 33 -12.33 -9.15 16.15
CA VAL A 33 -10.90 -8.82 16.27
C VAL A 33 -10.64 -7.41 15.76
N ARG A 34 -11.23 -7.01 14.62
CA ARG A 34 -11.09 -5.63 14.14
C ARG A 34 -11.55 -4.64 15.21
N ASP A 35 -12.71 -4.85 15.81
CA ASP A 35 -13.28 -3.89 16.76
C ASP A 35 -12.47 -3.83 18.07
N GLU A 36 -11.84 -4.95 18.49
CA GLU A 36 -10.91 -5.00 19.62
C GLU A 36 -9.64 -4.15 19.36
N TYR A 37 -9.04 -4.26 18.18
CA TYR A 37 -7.76 -3.59 17.86
C TYR A 37 -7.92 -2.27 17.10
N LEU A 38 -9.14 -1.85 16.76
CA LEU A 38 -9.37 -0.72 15.85
C LEU A 38 -8.71 0.56 16.38
N GLU A 39 -8.92 0.86 17.66
CA GLU A 39 -8.39 2.07 18.29
C GLU A 39 -6.85 2.06 18.30
N ASP A 40 -6.23 0.96 18.72
CA ASP A 40 -4.78 0.79 18.72
C ASP A 40 -4.18 0.89 17.30
N ILE A 41 -4.84 0.28 16.31
CA ILE A 41 -4.43 0.37 14.90
C ILE A 41 -4.50 1.82 14.44
N MET A 42 -5.58 2.53 14.72
CA MET A 42 -5.75 3.93 14.31
C MET A 42 -4.70 4.83 14.96
N GLN A 43 -4.49 4.71 16.27
CA GLN A 43 -3.46 5.47 16.99
C GLN A 43 -2.06 5.18 16.44
N HIS A 44 -1.74 3.91 16.20
CA HIS A 44 -0.45 3.53 15.62
C HIS A 44 -0.27 4.09 14.20
N ARG A 45 -1.33 4.04 13.38
CA ARG A 45 -1.31 4.57 12.00
C ARG A 45 -1.07 6.07 11.97
N GLU A 46 -1.76 6.82 12.82
CA GLU A 46 -1.57 8.27 12.97
C GLU A 46 -0.16 8.59 13.45
N TYR A 47 0.35 7.88 14.45
CA TYR A 47 1.73 8.04 14.91
C TYR A 47 2.74 7.80 13.78
N MET A 48 2.59 6.68 13.05
CA MET A 48 3.50 6.32 11.96
C MET A 48 3.42 7.28 10.78
N GLU A 49 2.25 7.87 10.50
CA GLU A 49 2.10 8.89 9.47
C GLU A 49 3.05 10.07 9.76
N HIS A 50 3.03 10.61 10.97
CA HIS A 50 3.94 11.68 11.39
C HIS A 50 5.42 11.28 11.30
N GLN A 51 5.77 10.05 11.70
CA GLN A 51 7.16 9.56 11.64
C GLN A 51 7.68 9.35 10.21
N THR A 52 6.79 9.23 9.23
CA THR A 52 7.14 8.86 7.85
C THR A 52 6.83 9.96 6.84
N LEU A 53 6.63 11.20 7.30
CA LEU A 53 6.55 12.36 6.41
C LEU A 53 7.92 12.65 5.75
N PRO A 54 7.95 12.98 4.44
CA PRO A 54 9.16 13.46 3.80
C PRO A 54 9.46 14.92 4.20
N ASP A 55 10.74 15.26 4.41
CA ASP A 55 11.18 16.64 4.57
C ASP A 55 11.26 17.35 3.21
N THR A 56 10.27 18.19 2.92
CA THR A 56 10.17 18.96 1.68
C THR A 56 11.27 20.00 1.53
N ALA A 57 11.75 20.58 2.65
CA ALA A 57 12.80 21.59 2.62
C ALA A 57 14.16 21.02 2.20
N PHE A 58 14.38 19.71 2.42
CA PHE A 58 15.54 19.03 1.86
C PHE A 58 15.37 18.74 0.35
N ILE A 59 14.16 18.37 -0.08
CA ILE A 59 13.86 18.15 -1.51
C ILE A 59 14.08 19.45 -2.30
N ASP A 60 13.68 20.60 -1.76
CA ASP A 60 13.91 21.93 -2.38
C ASP A 60 15.39 22.26 -2.61
N LYS A 61 16.30 21.63 -1.85
CA LYS A 61 17.75 21.83 -1.93
C LYS A 61 18.45 20.84 -2.87
N GLN A 62 17.72 19.95 -3.52
CA GLN A 62 18.28 19.00 -4.48
C GLN A 62 18.91 19.76 -5.67
N PRO A 63 20.17 19.48 -6.05
CA PRO A 63 20.83 20.19 -7.14
C PRO A 63 20.34 19.78 -8.54
N GLU A 64 19.88 18.53 -8.69
CA GLU A 64 19.54 17.96 -10.00
C GLU A 64 18.06 17.58 -10.17
N ILE A 65 17.25 17.68 -9.11
CA ILE A 65 15.83 17.30 -9.14
C ILE A 65 14.97 18.52 -8.88
N GLN A 66 13.94 18.66 -9.71
CA GLN A 66 12.92 19.71 -9.58
C GLN A 66 11.55 19.07 -9.38
N TRP A 67 10.63 19.78 -8.73
CA TRP A 67 9.25 19.32 -8.53
C TRP A 67 8.52 18.98 -9.83
N SER A 68 8.82 19.65 -10.94
CA SER A 68 8.29 19.32 -12.27
C SER A 68 8.69 17.90 -12.73
N MET A 69 9.89 17.45 -12.38
CA MET A 69 10.37 16.10 -12.70
C MET A 69 9.66 15.04 -11.89
N ARG A 70 9.20 15.38 -10.66
CA ARG A 70 8.35 14.49 -9.86
C ARG A 70 7.05 14.20 -10.60
N SER A 71 6.40 15.19 -11.21
CA SER A 71 5.17 14.96 -11.99
C SER A 71 5.39 13.97 -13.14
N SER A 72 6.45 14.16 -13.94
CA SER A 72 6.77 13.22 -15.03
C SER A 72 7.10 11.82 -14.52
N LEU A 73 7.79 11.70 -13.37
CA LEU A 73 8.06 10.41 -12.75
C LEU A 73 6.77 9.75 -12.24
N MET A 74 5.84 10.51 -11.67
CA MET A 74 4.55 9.97 -11.21
C MET A 74 3.72 9.44 -12.37
N ASP A 75 3.66 10.17 -13.49
CA ASP A 75 2.96 9.69 -14.70
C ASP A 75 3.55 8.37 -15.21
N PHE A 76 4.88 8.23 -15.15
CA PHE A 76 5.56 6.99 -15.48
C PHE A 76 5.21 5.88 -14.49
N LEU A 77 5.31 6.13 -13.17
CA LEU A 77 5.04 5.12 -12.14
C LEU A 77 3.59 4.65 -12.16
N VAL A 78 2.63 5.54 -12.43
CA VAL A 78 1.20 5.17 -12.60
C VAL A 78 1.03 4.20 -13.79
N LYS A 79 1.71 4.44 -14.91
CA LYS A 79 1.66 3.53 -16.07
C LYS A 79 2.27 2.17 -15.75
N VAL A 80 3.42 2.15 -15.08
CA VAL A 80 4.07 0.90 -14.66
C VAL A 80 3.17 0.15 -13.68
N HIS A 81 2.65 0.84 -12.67
CA HIS A 81 1.72 0.29 -11.67
C HIS A 81 0.49 -0.34 -12.33
N ALA A 82 -0.14 0.35 -13.28
CA ALA A 82 -1.29 -0.16 -14.02
C ALA A 82 -0.96 -1.37 -14.90
N THR A 83 0.23 -1.38 -15.52
CA THR A 83 0.69 -2.49 -16.38
C THR A 83 0.77 -3.82 -15.63
N PHE A 84 1.07 -3.78 -14.32
CA PHE A 84 1.18 -4.96 -13.46
C PHE A 84 -0.05 -5.18 -12.58
N GLU A 85 -1.11 -4.38 -12.74
CA GLU A 85 -2.36 -4.48 -11.98
C GLU A 85 -2.13 -4.55 -10.46
N LEU A 86 -1.20 -3.72 -9.98
CA LEU A 86 -0.82 -3.66 -8.58
C LEU A 86 -1.91 -2.99 -7.74
N LEU A 87 -1.95 -3.31 -6.45
CA LEU A 87 -2.88 -2.67 -5.52
C LEU A 87 -2.62 -1.15 -5.42
N PRO A 88 -3.64 -0.30 -5.23
CA PRO A 88 -3.46 1.15 -5.02
C PRO A 88 -2.49 1.47 -3.87
N GLU A 89 -2.55 0.70 -2.78
CA GLU A 89 -1.68 0.81 -1.61
C GLU A 89 -0.20 0.68 -1.97
N THR A 90 0.12 -0.13 -2.98
CA THR A 90 1.48 -0.30 -3.51
C THR A 90 2.02 0.98 -4.13
N LEU A 91 1.18 1.72 -4.88
CA LEU A 91 1.58 3.00 -5.45
C LEU A 91 1.81 4.04 -4.35
N PHE A 92 0.88 4.16 -3.40
CA PHE A 92 1.01 5.13 -2.30
C PHE A 92 2.24 4.89 -1.44
N LEU A 93 2.54 3.63 -1.12
CA LEU A 93 3.77 3.27 -0.40
C LEU A 93 5.02 3.60 -1.24
N ALA A 94 4.99 3.34 -2.54
CA ALA A 94 6.12 3.64 -3.43
C ALA A 94 6.41 5.15 -3.49
N VAL A 95 5.38 5.98 -3.58
CA VAL A 95 5.51 7.44 -3.52
C VAL A 95 6.07 7.90 -2.18
N ASN A 96 5.56 7.37 -1.06
CA ASN A 96 6.09 7.70 0.27
C ASN A 96 7.59 7.34 0.40
N LEU A 97 7.99 6.15 -0.07
CA LEU A 97 9.39 5.72 -0.05
C LEU A 97 10.28 6.60 -0.93
N LEU A 98 9.81 6.95 -2.14
CA LEU A 98 10.51 7.82 -3.08
C LEU A 98 10.77 9.21 -2.46
N ASP A 99 9.72 9.88 -1.99
CA ASP A 99 9.83 11.24 -1.43
C ASP A 99 10.70 11.25 -0.17
N ARG A 100 10.61 10.22 0.69
CA ARG A 100 11.47 10.09 1.88
C ARG A 100 12.93 9.80 1.56
N TYR A 101 13.22 9.15 0.43
CA TYR A 101 14.59 8.98 -0.02
C TYR A 101 15.17 10.30 -0.50
N CYS A 102 14.39 11.04 -1.30
CA CYS A 102 14.76 12.38 -1.78
C CYS A 102 14.88 13.41 -0.64
N SER A 103 14.24 13.20 0.50
CA SER A 103 14.41 14.07 1.67
C SER A 103 15.65 13.77 2.53
N LYS A 104 16.42 12.72 2.20
CA LYS A 104 17.60 12.30 2.97
C LYS A 104 18.88 12.19 2.14
N ARG A 105 18.77 12.05 0.81
CA ARG A 105 19.89 11.83 -0.09
C ARG A 105 19.75 12.67 -1.34
N TYR A 106 20.86 13.25 -1.80
CA TYR A 106 20.92 13.83 -3.14
C TYR A 106 20.82 12.72 -4.18
N VAL A 107 20.01 12.96 -5.20
CA VAL A 107 19.73 12.01 -6.25
C VAL A 107 20.00 12.66 -7.59
N ASN A 108 20.76 11.98 -8.44
CA ASN A 108 21.06 12.47 -9.77
C ASN A 108 19.86 12.29 -10.68
N ARG A 109 19.67 13.22 -11.63
CA ARG A 109 18.54 13.18 -12.57
C ARG A 109 18.45 11.86 -13.34
N ILE A 110 19.59 11.31 -13.74
CA ILE A 110 19.68 10.06 -14.51
C ILE A 110 19.19 8.85 -13.68
N GLN A 111 19.37 8.89 -12.36
CA GLN A 111 19.02 7.79 -11.46
C GLN A 111 17.58 7.90 -10.93
N TYR A 112 16.90 9.02 -11.17
CA TYR A 112 15.59 9.29 -10.60
C TYR A 112 14.50 8.28 -11.04
N PRO A 113 14.41 7.86 -12.32
CA PRO A 113 13.50 6.79 -12.72
C PRO A 113 13.81 5.45 -12.07
N LEU A 114 15.10 5.09 -11.97
CA LEU A 114 15.54 3.86 -11.31
C LEU A 114 15.13 3.84 -9.83
N LEU A 115 15.26 4.96 -9.12
CA LEU A 115 14.78 5.10 -7.75
C LEU A 115 13.27 4.85 -7.64
N GLY A 116 12.48 5.44 -8.54
CA GLY A 116 11.04 5.20 -8.62
C GLY A 116 10.71 3.72 -8.90
N CYS A 117 11.34 3.11 -9.91
CA CYS A 117 11.20 1.69 -10.26
C CYS A 117 11.53 0.79 -9.04
N THR A 118 12.57 1.15 -8.27
CA THR A 118 13.01 0.42 -7.07
C THR A 118 12.01 0.57 -5.92
N ALA A 119 11.52 1.79 -5.65
CA ALA A 119 10.51 2.04 -4.63
C ALA A 119 9.20 1.28 -4.91
N LEU A 120 8.79 1.24 -6.19
CA LEU A 120 7.62 0.48 -6.62
C LEU A 120 7.83 -1.03 -6.44
N LEU A 121 9.01 -1.56 -6.77
CA LEU A 121 9.34 -2.97 -6.56
C LEU A 121 9.31 -3.36 -5.07
N ILE A 122 9.87 -2.52 -4.20
CA ILE A 122 9.84 -2.75 -2.74
C ILE A 122 8.39 -2.79 -2.26
N SER A 123 7.58 -1.82 -2.69
CA SER A 123 6.18 -1.72 -2.28
C SER A 123 5.34 -2.89 -2.79
N ALA A 124 5.57 -3.33 -4.03
CA ALA A 124 4.89 -4.49 -4.61
C ALA A 124 5.23 -5.78 -3.86
N LYS A 125 6.48 -5.95 -3.43
CA LYS A 125 6.86 -7.10 -2.58
C LYS A 125 6.19 -7.09 -1.22
N TYR A 126 5.82 -5.92 -0.72
CA TYR A 126 5.21 -5.76 0.60
C TYR A 126 3.69 -5.99 0.56
N ASN A 127 3.00 -5.43 -0.44
CA ASN A 127 1.53 -5.43 -0.49
C ASN A 127 0.92 -6.44 -1.47
N ASP A 128 1.60 -6.75 -2.58
CA ASP A 128 1.01 -7.51 -3.68
C ASP A 128 1.34 -9.01 -3.63
N GLU A 129 0.49 -9.78 -4.30
CA GLU A 129 0.68 -11.21 -4.46
C GLU A 129 1.88 -11.52 -5.38
N LYS A 130 2.59 -12.61 -5.08
CA LYS A 130 3.82 -12.99 -5.80
C LYS A 130 3.70 -13.03 -7.33
N ARG A 131 2.52 -13.32 -7.88
CA ARG A 131 2.27 -13.36 -9.33
C ARG A 131 2.26 -11.99 -10.00
N ARG A 132 1.92 -10.93 -9.26
CA ARG A 132 1.80 -9.55 -9.76
C ARG A 132 3.11 -8.75 -9.61
N ILE A 133 4.03 -9.20 -8.75
CA ILE A 133 5.29 -8.50 -8.48
C ILE A 133 6.15 -8.47 -9.76
N PRO A 134 6.56 -7.27 -10.24
CA PRO A 134 7.43 -7.14 -11.41
C PRO A 134 8.79 -7.81 -11.17
N LYS A 135 9.27 -8.57 -12.16
CA LYS A 135 10.64 -9.10 -12.13
C LYS A 135 11.64 -8.01 -12.52
N ILE A 136 12.87 -8.10 -12.01
CA ILE A 136 13.92 -7.10 -12.24
C ILE A 136 14.16 -6.83 -13.74
N HIS A 137 14.15 -7.88 -14.57
CA HIS A 137 14.34 -7.72 -16.02
C HIS A 137 13.18 -6.96 -16.69
N GLN A 138 11.95 -7.06 -16.19
CA GLN A 138 10.80 -6.35 -16.73
C GLN A 138 10.88 -4.86 -16.39
N LEU A 139 11.31 -4.53 -15.17
CA LEU A 139 11.55 -3.14 -14.77
C LEU A 139 12.72 -2.52 -15.55
N LYS A 140 13.80 -3.28 -15.77
CA LYS A 140 14.94 -2.80 -16.58
C LYS A 140 14.53 -2.40 -18.00
N ALA A 141 13.52 -3.05 -18.57
CA ALA A 141 13.01 -2.71 -19.90
C ALA A 141 12.18 -1.41 -19.93
N MET A 142 11.86 -0.83 -18.76
CA MET A 142 10.97 0.32 -18.63
C MET A 142 11.66 1.64 -18.24
N CYS A 143 12.88 1.65 -17.68
CA CYS A 143 13.50 2.84 -17.05
C CYS A 143 14.58 3.57 -17.92
#